data_AF-A0A9N9E582-F1
#
_entry.id   AF-A0A9N9E582-F1
#
_cell.length_a   1.000
_cell.length_b   1.000
_cell.length_c   1.000
_cell.angle_alpha   90.00
_cell.angle_beta   90.00
_cell.angle_gamma   90.00
#
_symmetry.space_group_name_H-M   'P 1'
#
loop_
_entity.id
_entity.type
_entity.pdbx_description
1 polymer ?
#
loop_
_entity_poly.entity_id
_entity_poly.type
_entity_poly.pdbx_seq_one_letter_code
_entity_poly.pdbx_strand_id
1 'polypeptide(L)'
;MQEEYFNEQHQIVELYFLLVAKYNSSIINYKKFLLSIFIANFKHKNNLNDLDIYLEIKKTNPKFEIEAKYHIALYYKKQKKYKEALDIAKEIPDNYRNIKIIMAYCNKEIGYDEFAFKLYEEITNKQIEDLKKEEKFNKVEQDLRVTKDRFKNDLEIWKYIKNEHEGLSEIADKKINKYNH
;
A
#
# COMPACT_ATOMS: atom_id res chain seq x y z
N MET A 1 -33.97 -20.82 -11.65
CA MET A 1 -33.53 -19.94 -12.75
C MET A 1 -32.77 -18.70 -12.32
N GLN A 2 -33.33 -17.72 -11.58
CA GLN A 2 -32.54 -16.52 -11.17
C GLN A 2 -31.52 -16.80 -10.04
N GLU A 3 -31.81 -17.72 -9.12
CA GLU A 3 -30.90 -18.08 -8.02
C GLU A 3 -29.72 -18.96 -8.48
N GLU A 4 -29.91 -19.83 -9.47
CA GLU A 4 -28.84 -20.68 -10.02
C GLU A 4 -27.81 -19.86 -10.80
N TYR A 5 -28.27 -18.85 -11.56
CA TYR A 5 -27.39 -17.92 -12.27
C TYR A 5 -26.54 -17.07 -11.32
N PHE A 6 -27.07 -16.74 -10.14
CA PHE A 6 -26.36 -16.00 -9.09
C PHE A 6 -25.27 -16.86 -8.42
N ASN A 7 -25.53 -18.16 -8.21
CA ASN A 7 -24.55 -19.09 -7.66
C ASN A 7 -23.41 -19.39 -8.62
N GLU A 8 -23.69 -19.54 -9.92
CA GLU A 8 -22.65 -19.77 -10.93
C GLU A 8 -21.75 -18.53 -11.11
N GLN A 9 -22.31 -17.32 -11.11
CA GLN A 9 -21.51 -16.08 -11.15
C GLN A 9 -20.66 -15.89 -9.89
N HIS A 10 -21.15 -16.29 -8.71
CA HIS A 10 -20.39 -16.24 -7.47
C HIS A 10 -19.17 -17.18 -7.50
N GLN A 11 -19.36 -18.41 -8.00
CA GLN A 11 -18.29 -19.40 -8.10
C GLN A 11 -17.23 -19.03 -9.16
N ILE A 12 -17.64 -18.48 -10.30
CA ILE A 12 -16.71 -17.99 -11.34
C ILE A 12 -15.87 -16.81 -10.84
N VAL A 13 -16.47 -15.92 -10.05
CA VAL A 13 -15.77 -14.79 -9.42
C VAL A 13 -14.78 -15.30 -8.37
N GLU A 14 -15.16 -16.25 -7.51
CA GLU A 14 -14.23 -16.86 -6.55
C GLU A 14 -13.03 -17.54 -7.21
N LEU A 15 -13.24 -18.28 -8.31
CA LEU A 15 -12.18 -18.95 -9.06
C LEU A 15 -11.23 -17.97 -9.75
N TYR A 16 -11.76 -16.91 -10.37
CA TYR A 16 -10.94 -15.86 -10.97
C TYR A 16 -10.09 -15.13 -9.92
N PHE A 17 -10.63 -14.91 -8.72
CA PHE A 17 -9.92 -14.26 -7.63
C PHE A 17 -8.87 -15.16 -6.95
N LEU A 18 -9.10 -16.48 -6.84
CA LEU A 18 -8.07 -17.43 -6.38
C LEU A 18 -6.87 -17.47 -7.32
N LEU A 19 -7.08 -17.32 -8.63
CA LEU A 19 -6.02 -17.25 -9.63
C LEU A 19 -5.20 -15.95 -9.52
N VAL A 20 -5.86 -14.83 -9.23
CA VAL A 20 -5.25 -13.49 -9.10
C VAL A 20 -4.58 -13.30 -7.72
N ALA A 21 -5.05 -13.98 -6.67
CA ALA A 21 -4.45 -13.97 -5.33
C ALA A 21 -3.05 -14.61 -5.29
N LYS A 22 -2.70 -15.44 -6.29
CA LYS A 22 -1.35 -16.00 -6.46
C LYS A 22 -0.29 -14.94 -6.81
N TYR A 23 -0.70 -13.73 -7.22
CA TYR A 23 0.19 -12.62 -7.57
C TYR A 23 0.04 -11.45 -6.57
N ASN A 24 1.00 -11.35 -5.66
CA ASN A 24 1.02 -10.63 -4.38
C ASN A 24 0.75 -9.10 -4.33
N SER A 25 0.32 -8.42 -5.41
CA SER A 25 -0.19 -7.03 -5.35
C SER A 25 -1.71 -6.93 -5.21
N SER A 26 -2.41 -8.08 -5.21
CA SER A 26 -3.86 -8.17 -5.39
C SER A 26 -4.69 -8.17 -4.10
N ILE A 27 -4.13 -8.45 -2.92
CA ILE A 27 -4.92 -8.62 -1.68
C ILE A 27 -5.52 -7.29 -1.16
N ILE A 28 -4.77 -6.18 -1.26
CA ILE A 28 -5.27 -4.84 -0.90
C ILE A 28 -6.36 -4.39 -1.89
N ASN A 29 -6.16 -4.69 -3.19
CA ASN A 29 -7.14 -4.41 -4.23
C ASN A 29 -8.40 -5.27 -4.08
N TYR A 30 -8.26 -6.52 -3.63
CA TYR A 30 -9.36 -7.44 -3.35
C TYR A 30 -10.23 -6.98 -2.18
N LYS A 31 -9.63 -6.55 -1.06
CA LYS A 31 -10.40 -6.00 0.07
C LYS A 31 -11.16 -4.72 -0.32
N LYS A 32 -10.53 -3.82 -1.09
CA LYS A 32 -11.19 -2.61 -1.60
C LYS A 32 -12.33 -2.93 -2.58
N PHE A 33 -12.10 -3.87 -3.50
CA PHE A 33 -13.09 -4.30 -4.48
C PHE A 33 -14.31 -4.94 -3.82
N LEU A 34 -14.10 -5.88 -2.90
CA LEU A 34 -15.19 -6.50 -2.14
C LEU A 34 -15.99 -5.47 -1.36
N LEU A 35 -15.33 -4.54 -0.65
CA LEU A 35 -16.01 -3.47 0.06
C LEU A 35 -16.88 -2.62 -0.89
N SER A 36 -16.38 -2.31 -2.09
CA SER A 36 -17.14 -1.53 -3.08
C SER A 36 -18.39 -2.25 -3.56
N ILE A 37 -18.34 -3.58 -3.70
CA ILE A 37 -19.50 -4.42 -4.02
C ILE A 37 -20.51 -4.37 -2.88
N PHE A 38 -20.06 -4.52 -1.62
CA PHE A 38 -20.95 -4.43 -0.47
C PHE A 38 -21.66 -3.07 -0.41
N ILE A 39 -20.92 -1.97 -0.57
CA ILE A 39 -21.49 -0.62 -0.58
C ILE A 39 -22.52 -0.47 -1.71
N ALA A 40 -22.21 -0.92 -2.92
CA ALA A 40 -23.13 -0.87 -4.06
C ALA A 40 -24.42 -1.66 -3.79
N ASN A 41 -24.29 -2.87 -3.23
CA ASN A 41 -25.44 -3.71 -2.87
C ASN A 41 -26.33 -3.07 -1.80
N PHE A 42 -25.73 -2.46 -0.76
CA PHE A 42 -26.51 -1.76 0.27
C PHE A 42 -27.19 -0.50 -0.26
N LYS A 43 -26.53 0.26 -1.15
CA LYS A 43 -27.15 1.42 -1.82
C LYS A 43 -28.36 1.03 -2.66
N HIS A 44 -28.22 -0.03 -3.46
CA HIS A 44 -29.28 -0.50 -4.34
C HIS A 44 -30.48 -1.09 -3.58
N LYS A 45 -30.25 -1.82 -2.49
CA LYS A 45 -31.33 -2.50 -1.77
C LYS A 45 -32.10 -1.60 -0.80
N ASN A 46 -31.43 -0.66 -0.14
CA ASN A 46 -31.99 -0.01 1.04
C ASN A 46 -32.00 1.53 1.00
N ASN A 47 -31.53 2.15 -0.09
CA ASN A 47 -31.44 3.62 -0.25
C ASN A 47 -30.74 4.32 0.94
N LEU A 48 -29.78 3.64 1.56
CA LEU A 48 -29.08 4.08 2.77
C LEU A 48 -28.03 5.15 2.43
N ASN A 49 -27.82 6.08 3.38
CA ASN A 49 -26.70 7.00 3.30
C ASN A 49 -25.38 6.26 3.61
N ASP A 50 -24.25 6.89 3.25
CA ASP A 50 -22.93 6.26 3.42
C ASP A 50 -22.62 5.86 4.87
N LEU A 51 -23.08 6.61 5.88
CA LEU A 51 -22.84 6.28 7.29
C LEU A 51 -23.56 4.98 7.68
N ASP A 52 -24.84 4.86 7.33
CA ASP A 52 -25.66 3.70 7.66
C ASP A 52 -25.10 2.43 7.01
N ILE A 53 -24.56 2.54 5.80
CA ILE A 53 -23.88 1.45 5.12
C ILE A 53 -22.65 0.99 5.91
N TYR A 54 -21.79 1.91 6.37
CA TYR A 54 -20.61 1.50 7.14
C TYR A 54 -20.97 0.98 8.53
N LEU A 55 -22.03 1.49 9.16
CA LEU A 55 -22.55 0.93 10.41
C LEU A 55 -23.03 -0.50 10.22
N GLU A 56 -23.71 -0.79 9.11
CA GLU A 56 -24.19 -2.13 8.80
C GLU A 56 -23.04 -3.08 8.44
N ILE A 57 -22.06 -2.62 7.66
CA ILE A 57 -20.84 -3.39 7.35
C ILE A 57 -20.06 -3.72 8.64
N LYS A 58 -19.91 -2.76 9.57
CA LYS A 58 -19.26 -3.00 10.87
C LYS A 58 -19.94 -4.13 11.65
N LYS A 59 -21.28 -4.24 11.59
CA LYS A 59 -22.05 -5.29 12.29
C LYS A 59 -22.01 -6.64 11.59
N THR A 60 -22.18 -6.63 10.27
CA THR A 60 -22.44 -7.85 9.49
C THR A 60 -21.18 -8.48 8.90
N ASN A 61 -20.07 -7.72 8.79
CA ASN A 61 -18.87 -8.14 8.10
C ASN A 61 -17.60 -7.82 8.93
N PRO A 62 -17.22 -8.66 9.92
CA PRO A 62 -16.05 -8.44 10.78
C PRO A 62 -14.74 -8.23 10.00
N LYS A 63 -14.61 -8.84 8.81
CA LYS A 63 -13.46 -8.68 7.92
C LYS A 63 -13.21 -7.24 7.46
N PHE A 64 -14.27 -6.42 7.43
CA PHE A 64 -14.21 -5.01 7.05
C PHE A 64 -14.42 -4.07 8.24
N GLU A 65 -14.42 -4.59 9.47
CA GLU A 65 -14.71 -3.79 10.67
C GLU A 65 -13.81 -2.57 10.79
N ILE A 66 -12.49 -2.74 10.65
CA ILE A 66 -11.52 -1.64 10.76
C ILE A 66 -11.70 -0.59 9.65
N GLU A 67 -11.99 -1.05 8.42
CA GLU A 67 -12.25 -0.17 7.28
C GLU A 67 -13.54 0.63 7.48
N ALA A 68 -14.60 -0.03 7.95
CA ALA A 68 -15.87 0.62 8.29
C ALA A 68 -15.69 1.64 9.42
N LYS A 69 -14.99 1.29 10.51
CA LYS A 69 -14.66 2.23 11.59
C LYS A 69 -13.92 3.46 11.08
N TYR A 70 -12.95 3.28 10.18
CA TYR A 70 -12.21 4.39 9.58
C TYR A 70 -13.13 5.36 8.81
N HIS A 71 -14.05 4.82 8.00
CA HIS A 71 -15.01 5.64 7.27
C HIS A 71 -16.05 6.32 8.19
N ILE A 72 -16.48 5.65 9.26
CA ILE A 72 -17.35 6.22 10.29
C ILE A 72 -16.65 7.39 11.00
N ALA A 73 -15.40 7.20 11.45
CA ALA A 73 -14.62 8.27 12.08
C ALA A 73 -14.43 9.48 11.15
N LEU A 74 -14.14 9.24 9.86
CA LEU A 74 -14.07 10.31 8.86
C LEU A 74 -15.40 11.04 8.69
N TYR A 75 -16.51 10.31 8.67
CA TYR A 75 -17.85 10.88 8.57
C TYR A 75 -18.15 11.79 9.77
N TYR A 76 -17.94 11.31 11.00
CA TYR A 76 -18.14 12.12 12.21
C TYR A 76 -17.23 13.35 12.24
N LYS A 77 -15.96 13.22 11.82
CA LYS A 77 -15.05 14.37 11.68
C LYS A 77 -15.62 15.42 10.72
N LYS A 78 -16.13 15.02 9.55
CA LYS A 78 -16.73 15.93 8.57
C LYS A 78 -17.98 16.64 9.11
N GLN A 79 -18.74 15.96 9.96
CA GLN A 79 -19.91 16.52 10.64
C GLN A 79 -19.57 17.32 11.91
N LYS A 80 -18.29 17.60 12.17
CA LYS A 80 -17.79 18.28 13.37
C LYS A 80 -18.14 17.58 14.69
N LYS A 81 -18.45 16.29 14.63
CA LYS A 81 -18.68 15.40 15.77
C LYS A 81 -17.34 14.83 16.25
N TYR A 82 -16.49 15.69 16.78
CA TYR A 82 -15.08 15.39 17.01
C TYR A 82 -14.85 14.37 18.12
N LYS A 83 -15.69 14.36 19.17
CA LYS A 83 -15.58 13.37 20.25
C LYS A 83 -15.93 11.98 19.72
N GLU A 84 -17.03 11.85 18.99
CA GLU A 84 -17.48 10.59 18.39
C GLU A 84 -16.49 10.09 17.34
N ALA A 85 -15.91 11.00 16.53
CA ALA A 85 -14.85 10.66 15.60
C ALA A 85 -13.61 10.12 16.32
N LEU A 86 -13.22 10.74 17.44
CA LEU A 86 -12.06 10.36 18.23
C LEU A 86 -12.26 9.00 18.93
N ASP A 87 -13.45 8.76 19.49
CA ASP A 87 -13.77 7.51 20.17
C ASP A 87 -13.71 6.32 19.22
N ILE A 88 -14.29 6.46 18.01
CA ILE A 88 -14.17 5.43 16.97
C ILE A 88 -12.72 5.29 16.50
N ALA A 89 -11.97 6.39 16.38
CA ALA A 89 -10.59 6.36 15.92
C ALA A 89 -9.66 5.59 16.87
N LYS A 90 -9.91 5.64 18.18
CA LYS A 90 -9.15 4.88 19.19
C LYS A 90 -9.33 3.36 19.07
N GLU A 91 -10.41 2.90 18.44
CA GLU A 91 -10.64 1.46 18.18
C GLU A 91 -9.89 0.93 16.95
N ILE A 92 -9.15 1.78 16.24
CA ILE A 92 -8.45 1.44 14.99
C ILE A 92 -6.95 1.34 15.28
N PRO A 93 -6.24 0.33 14.74
CA PRO A 93 -4.79 0.21 14.91
C PRO A 93 -4.03 1.47 14.44
N ASP A 94 -3.06 1.91 15.23
CA ASP A 94 -2.26 3.13 14.98
C ASP A 94 -1.52 3.16 13.63
N ASN A 95 -1.20 1.99 13.08
CA ASN A 95 -0.54 1.85 11.78
C ASN A 95 -1.53 1.90 10.59
N TYR A 96 -2.82 2.01 10.85
CA TYR A 96 -3.85 1.96 9.84
C TYR A 96 -4.07 3.34 9.19
N ARG A 97 -3.57 3.48 7.95
CA ARG A 97 -3.74 4.68 7.12
C ARG A 97 -3.36 5.96 7.89
N ASN A 98 -4.18 7.00 7.73
CA ASN A 98 -3.98 8.32 8.32
C ASN A 98 -4.79 8.49 9.62
N ILE A 99 -5.00 7.42 10.40
CA ILE A 99 -5.84 7.49 11.59
C ILE A 99 -5.29 8.47 12.63
N LYS A 100 -3.97 8.51 12.83
CA LYS A 100 -3.32 9.49 13.71
C LYS A 100 -3.59 10.94 13.30
N ILE A 101 -3.74 11.23 12.00
CA ILE A 101 -4.10 12.57 11.51
C ILE A 101 -5.54 12.91 11.92
N ILE A 102 -6.46 11.94 11.83
CA ILE A 102 -7.84 12.12 12.28
C ILE A 102 -7.84 12.39 13.79
N MET A 103 -7.09 11.62 14.57
CA MET A 103 -6.99 11.79 16.03
C MET A 103 -6.37 13.13 16.40
N ALA A 104 -5.27 13.54 15.76
CA ALA A 104 -4.60 14.82 16.02
C ALA A 104 -5.55 15.99 15.74
N TYR A 105 -6.22 15.96 14.59
CA TYR A 105 -7.19 16.98 14.22
C TYR A 105 -8.37 17.04 15.22
N CYS A 106 -8.94 15.90 15.59
CA CYS A 106 -10.07 15.89 16.53
C CYS A 106 -9.65 16.37 17.93
N ASN A 107 -8.46 16.00 18.42
CA ASN A 107 -7.95 16.48 19.71
C ASN A 107 -7.77 18.00 19.71
N LYS A 108 -7.27 18.58 18.61
CA LYS A 108 -7.16 20.04 18.46
C LYS A 108 -8.52 20.72 18.54
N GLU A 109 -9.50 20.24 17.79
CA GLU A 109 -10.83 20.87 17.71
C GLU A 109 -11.63 20.78 19.03
N ILE A 110 -11.28 19.84 19.92
CA ILE A 110 -11.90 19.72 21.26
C ILE A 110 -11.06 20.33 22.39
N GLY A 111 -9.96 21.03 22.07
CA GLY A 111 -9.14 21.79 23.02
C GLY A 111 -8.03 20.99 23.73
N TYR A 112 -7.69 19.80 23.23
CA TYR A 112 -6.53 19.01 23.73
C TYR A 112 -5.30 19.27 22.87
N ASP A 113 -4.80 20.50 22.89
CA ASP A 113 -3.70 20.94 22.01
C ASP A 113 -2.39 20.20 22.24
N GLU A 114 -2.03 19.88 23.49
CA GLU A 114 -0.81 19.13 23.80
C GLU A 114 -0.84 17.73 23.19
N PHE A 115 -1.99 17.04 23.28
CA PHE A 115 -2.16 15.71 22.68
C PHE A 115 -2.16 15.78 21.16
N ALA A 116 -2.79 16.81 20.57
CA ALA A 116 -2.75 17.02 19.14
C ALA A 116 -1.33 17.28 18.64
N PHE A 117 -0.57 18.12 19.34
CA PHE A 117 0.82 18.44 19.02
C PHE A 117 1.70 17.20 19.04
N LYS A 118 1.61 16.39 20.11
CA LYS A 118 2.36 15.13 20.21
C LYS A 118 2.06 14.18 19.04
N LEU A 119 0.79 14.05 18.66
CA LEU A 119 0.42 13.21 17.51
C LEU A 119 0.98 13.78 16.19
N TYR A 120 0.95 15.09 15.98
CA TYR A 120 1.55 15.72 14.80
C TYR A 120 3.07 15.50 14.76
N GLU A 121 3.75 15.65 15.89
CA GLU A 121 5.19 15.37 16.02
C GLU A 121 5.52 13.92 15.66
N GLU A 122 4.77 12.94 16.18
CA GLU A 122 4.93 11.53 15.83
C GLU A 122 4.75 11.27 14.31
N ILE A 123 3.76 11.91 13.69
CA ILE A 123 3.51 11.79 12.24
C ILE A 123 4.68 12.36 11.45
N THR A 124 5.13 13.57 11.80
CA THR A 124 6.23 14.25 11.11
C THR A 124 7.55 13.50 11.28
N ASN A 125 7.86 13.02 12.48
CA ASN A 125 9.08 12.25 12.73
C ASN A 125 9.11 10.96 11.89
N LYS A 126 7.98 10.26 11.80
CA LYS A 126 7.87 9.07 10.94
C LYS A 126 8.07 9.40 9.45
N GLN A 127 7.49 10.49 8.96
CA GLN A 127 7.68 10.93 7.57
C GLN A 127 9.15 11.26 7.29
N ILE A 128 9.84 11.92 8.23
CA ILE A 128 11.26 12.22 8.11
C ILE A 128 12.09 10.92 8.06
N GLU A 129 11.78 9.94 8.89
CA GLU A 129 12.46 8.64 8.86
C GLU A 129 12.26 7.90 7.54
N ASP A 130 11.04 7.91 7.01
CA ASP A 130 10.72 7.25 5.74
C ASP A 130 11.43 7.94 4.56
N LEU A 131 11.47 9.27 4.53
CA LEU A 131 12.25 10.03 3.54
C LEU A 131 13.74 9.71 3.62
N LYS A 132 14.33 9.65 4.82
CA LYS A 132 15.75 9.27 5.00
C LYS A 132 16.05 7.85 4.52
N LYS A 133 15.09 6.92 4.64
CA LYS A 133 15.25 5.55 4.10
C LYS A 133 15.20 5.55 2.58
N GLU A 134 14.30 6.32 1.99
CA GLU A 134 14.18 6.46 0.53
C GLU A 134 15.44 7.10 -0.09
N GLU A 135 15.98 8.16 0.53
CA GLU A 135 17.26 8.76 0.11
C GLU A 135 18.42 7.76 0.14
N LYS A 136 18.51 6.95 1.20
CA LYS A 136 19.51 5.88 1.30
C LYS A 136 19.33 4.84 0.20
N PHE A 137 18.10 4.42 -0.08
CA PHE A 137 17.80 3.45 -1.13
C PHE A 137 18.18 4.00 -2.52
N ASN A 138 17.81 5.23 -2.82
CA ASN A 138 18.12 5.87 -4.11
C ASN A 138 19.64 6.02 -4.31
N LYS A 139 20.38 6.33 -3.25
CA LYS A 139 21.85 6.37 -3.30
C LYS A 139 22.45 4.98 -3.61
N VAL A 140 21.96 3.92 -2.95
CA VAL A 140 22.39 2.54 -3.22
C VAL A 140 22.04 2.12 -4.65
N GLU A 141 20.86 2.47 -5.15
CA GLU A 141 20.47 2.18 -6.53
C GLU A 141 21.37 2.91 -7.54
N GLN A 142 21.68 4.19 -7.28
CA GLN A 142 22.57 4.98 -8.13
C GLN A 142 24.00 4.40 -8.13
N ASP A 143 24.53 4.03 -6.96
CA ASP A 143 25.85 3.39 -6.82
C ASP A 143 25.89 2.04 -7.56
N LEU A 144 24.81 1.25 -7.49
CA LEU A 144 24.68 -0.01 -8.23
C LEU A 144 24.58 0.20 -9.75
N ARG A 145 23.87 1.22 -10.22
CA ARG A 145 23.80 1.58 -11.65
C ARG A 145 25.18 1.98 -12.18
N VAL A 146 25.88 2.89 -11.49
CA VAL A 146 27.24 3.31 -11.86
C VAL A 146 28.19 2.12 -11.90
N THR A 147 28.08 1.22 -10.93
CA THR A 147 28.88 0.00 -10.86
C THR A 147 28.57 -0.93 -12.04
N LYS A 148 27.29 -1.18 -12.35
CA LYS A 148 26.86 -2.00 -13.49
C LYS A 148 27.31 -1.42 -14.83
N ASP A 149 27.22 -0.11 -15.01
CA ASP A 149 27.65 0.56 -16.25
C ASP A 149 29.17 0.50 -16.41
N ARG A 150 29.95 0.65 -15.32
CA ARG A 150 31.40 0.39 -15.34
C ARG A 150 31.70 -1.05 -15.70
N PHE A 151 31.03 -2.03 -15.09
CA PHE A 151 31.20 -3.45 -15.42
C PHE A 151 30.89 -3.75 -16.89
N LYS A 152 29.85 -3.13 -17.45
CA LYS A 152 29.50 -3.27 -18.86
C LYS A 152 30.55 -2.65 -19.79
N ASN A 153 31.02 -1.44 -19.49
CA ASN A 153 32.07 -0.78 -20.27
C ASN A 153 33.39 -1.57 -20.22
N ASP A 154 33.78 -2.07 -19.04
CA ASP A 154 35.00 -2.85 -18.88
C ASP A 154 34.92 -4.18 -19.66
N LEU A 155 33.76 -4.87 -19.60
CA LEU A 155 33.50 -6.07 -20.39
C LEU A 155 33.56 -5.79 -21.91
N GLU A 156 33.00 -4.67 -22.37
CA GLU A 156 33.05 -4.26 -23.78
C GLU A 156 34.48 -3.93 -24.24
N ILE A 157 35.30 -3.29 -23.40
CA ILE A 157 36.72 -3.05 -23.66
C ILE A 157 37.47 -4.38 -23.81
N TRP A 158 37.26 -5.35 -22.91
CA TRP A 158 37.91 -6.65 -23.03
C TRP A 158 37.45 -7.44 -24.26
N LYS A 159 36.17 -7.34 -24.64
CA LYS A 159 35.67 -7.94 -25.90
C LYS A 159 36.31 -7.31 -27.13
N TYR A 160 36.48 -5.99 -27.15
CA TYR A 160 37.18 -5.29 -28.22
C TYR A 160 38.65 -5.72 -28.31
N ILE A 161 39.37 -5.74 -27.19
CA ILE A 161 40.78 -6.19 -27.14
C ILE A 161 40.93 -7.63 -27.63
N LYS A 162 40.00 -8.53 -27.26
CA LYS A 162 39.99 -9.91 -27.75
C LYS A 162 39.88 -10.00 -29.28
N ASN A 163 39.06 -9.15 -29.89
CA ASN A 163 38.76 -9.21 -31.32
C ASN A 163 39.81 -8.50 -32.18
N GLU A 164 40.40 -7.40 -31.68
CA GLU A 164 41.28 -6.52 -32.46
C GLU A 164 42.78 -6.71 -32.17
N HIS A 165 43.14 -7.43 -31.08
CA HIS A 165 44.53 -7.63 -30.68
C HIS A 165 44.84 -9.11 -30.37
N GLU A 166 45.22 -9.88 -31.40
CA GLU A 166 45.54 -11.32 -31.30
C GLU A 166 46.53 -11.66 -30.17
N GLY A 167 47.57 -10.85 -29.98
CA GLY A 167 48.59 -11.07 -28.94
C GLY A 167 48.10 -10.91 -27.49
N LEU A 168 46.90 -10.36 -27.29
CA LEU A 168 46.28 -10.14 -25.97
C LEU A 168 45.00 -10.97 -25.76
N SER A 169 44.63 -11.82 -26.72
CA SER A 169 43.37 -12.55 -26.74
C SER A 169 43.18 -13.49 -25.54
N GLU A 170 44.22 -14.25 -25.16
CA GLU A 170 44.16 -15.14 -23.97
C GLU A 170 43.97 -14.38 -22.64
N ILE A 171 44.56 -13.18 -22.54
CA ILE A 171 44.46 -12.34 -21.34
C ILE A 171 43.04 -11.74 -21.26
N ALA A 172 42.51 -11.28 -22.40
CA ALA A 172 41.15 -10.80 -22.51
C ALA A 172 40.14 -11.90 -22.17
N ASP A 173 40.34 -13.13 -22.63
CA ASP A 173 39.47 -14.27 -22.30
C ASP A 173 39.45 -14.62 -20.81
N LYS A 174 40.62 -14.62 -20.15
CA LYS A 174 40.69 -14.80 -18.69
C LYS A 174 39.96 -13.69 -17.92
N LYS A 175 39.94 -12.47 -18.45
CA LYS A 175 39.23 -11.33 -17.85
C LYS A 175 37.73 -11.40 -18.10
N ILE A 176 37.29 -11.73 -19.32
CA ILE A 176 35.88 -11.91 -19.68
C ILE A 176 35.23 -13.03 -18.86
N ASN A 177 35.92 -14.16 -18.68
CA ASN A 177 35.40 -15.30 -17.92
C ASN A 177 35.18 -15.00 -16.43
N LYS A 178 35.89 -14.02 -15.86
CA LYS A 178 35.66 -13.56 -14.49
C LYS A 178 34.36 -12.76 -14.32
N TYR A 179 33.76 -12.28 -15.41
CA TYR A 179 32.47 -11.58 -15.40
C TYR A 179 31.26 -12.52 -15.59
N ASN A 180 31.50 -13.80 -15.91
CA ASN A 180 30.46 -14.83 -16.11
C ASN A 180 30.22 -15.73 -14.88
N HIS A 181 30.91 -15.47 -13.77
CA HIS A 181 30.77 -16.14 -12.47
C HIS A 181 30.38 -15.13 -11.40
#